data_AF-A0A8C5F0T4-F1
#
_entry.id   AF-A0A8C5F0T4-F1
#
_cell.length_a   1.000
_cell.length_b   1.000
_cell.length_c   1.000
_cell.angle_alpha   90.00
_cell.angle_beta   90.00
_cell.angle_gamma   90.00
#
_symmetry.space_group_name_H-M   'P 1'
#
loop_
_entity.id
_entity.type
_entity.pdbx_description
1 polymer ?
#
loop_
_entity_poly.entity_id
_entity_poly.type
_entity_poly.pdbx_seq_one_letter_code
_entity_poly.pdbx_strand_id
1 'polypeptide(L)'
;MRQPHQTTPSINLSSSVLKPVKGPSLHFLSPGTGILHFKPDGVKGNTLIRIGAGPTVFELLSACESFKEIIVTNHTDLSCQEMQKWLKKEPGAFDWTPVVKYVCELEGDRKKWAEKEEKLRRTVKQVLECDVTKFNPVTFASLPPADCLLLSQYLGAICKDLSTYRAALKNVSSLLKPGGHLLMVITMKCSHFVIDQNKFPCLFLEKECLEEAVKEAGFDILAFEVTPICYPSSLIEHEGISYLVASKGKGKED
;
A
#
# COMPACT_ATOMS: atom_id res chain seq x y z
N MET A 1 -34.44 -21.10 -10.01
CA MET A 1 -34.05 -19.81 -10.61
C MET A 1 -32.70 -19.41 -10.01
N ARG A 2 -31.65 -19.35 -10.83
CA ARG A 2 -30.30 -18.95 -10.39
C ARG A 2 -30.29 -17.43 -10.21
N GLN A 3 -29.84 -16.95 -9.06
CA GLN A 3 -29.55 -15.52 -8.88
C GLN A 3 -28.42 -15.11 -9.83
N PRO A 4 -28.49 -13.92 -10.47
CA PRO A 4 -27.44 -13.45 -11.34
C PRO A 4 -26.19 -13.12 -10.51
N HIS A 5 -25.05 -13.64 -10.93
CA HIS A 5 -23.74 -13.27 -10.41
C HIS A 5 -23.54 -11.77 -10.61
N GLN A 6 -23.52 -11.01 -9.51
CA GLN A 6 -23.00 -9.64 -9.53
C GLN A 6 -21.49 -9.70 -9.76
N THR A 7 -21.06 -9.45 -10.99
CA THR A 7 -19.68 -9.14 -11.32
C THR A 7 -19.27 -7.86 -10.58
N THR A 8 -18.30 -7.99 -9.67
CA THR A 8 -17.65 -6.85 -9.02
C THR A 8 -17.03 -5.96 -10.09
N PRO A 9 -17.32 -4.65 -10.14
CA PRO A 9 -16.66 -3.76 -11.08
C PRO A 9 -15.16 -3.71 -10.75
N SER A 10 -14.32 -4.09 -11.70
CA SER A 10 -12.87 -3.96 -11.60
C SER A 10 -12.52 -2.47 -11.57
N ILE A 11 -12.12 -1.96 -10.40
CA ILE A 11 -11.65 -0.59 -10.25
C ILE A 11 -10.29 -0.49 -10.92
N ASN A 12 -10.26 -0.01 -12.16
CA ASN A 12 -9.03 0.30 -12.87
C ASN A 12 -8.48 1.65 -12.38
N LEU A 13 -7.76 1.66 -11.26
CA LEU A 13 -7.11 2.85 -10.69
C LEU A 13 -6.00 3.43 -11.57
N SER A 14 -5.62 2.79 -12.67
CA SER A 14 -4.43 3.17 -13.44
C SER A 14 -4.69 4.18 -14.57
N SER A 15 -5.90 4.28 -15.13
CA SER A 15 -6.14 5.17 -16.28
C SER A 15 -6.49 6.61 -15.89
N SER A 16 -6.90 6.85 -14.64
CA SER A 16 -7.41 8.13 -14.16
C SER A 16 -6.55 8.73 -13.03
N VAL A 17 -5.82 7.90 -12.27
CA VAL A 17 -4.77 8.39 -11.34
C VAL A 17 -3.49 8.79 -12.08
N LEU A 18 -3.29 8.29 -13.31
CA LEU A 18 -2.01 8.42 -14.05
C LEU A 18 -2.13 9.04 -15.44
N LYS A 19 -3.29 9.58 -15.84
CA LYS A 19 -3.28 10.49 -17.00
C LYS A 19 -2.28 11.61 -16.71
N PRO A 20 -1.51 12.08 -17.70
CA PRO A 20 -0.70 13.28 -17.56
C PRO A 20 -1.66 14.46 -17.43
N VAL A 21 -2.20 14.67 -16.23
CA VAL A 21 -2.95 15.86 -15.91
C VAL A 21 -1.91 16.97 -15.81
N LYS A 22 -1.72 17.68 -16.91
CA LYS A 22 -1.11 19.01 -16.91
C LYS A 22 -2.05 19.91 -16.10
N GLY A 23 -1.85 19.98 -14.79
CA GLY A 23 -2.72 20.74 -13.89
C GLY A 23 -2.64 20.27 -12.43
N PRO A 24 -3.27 20.99 -11.49
CA PRO A 24 -3.00 20.94 -10.05
C PRO A 24 -3.54 19.67 -9.34
N SER A 25 -3.60 18.51 -9.99
CA SER A 25 -4.22 17.28 -9.46
C SER A 25 -3.31 16.42 -8.58
N LEU A 26 -2.16 16.94 -8.13
CA LEU A 26 -1.24 16.27 -7.19
C LEU A 26 -1.67 16.38 -5.70
N HIS A 27 -2.88 16.83 -5.40
CA HIS A 27 -3.35 16.99 -4.02
C HIS A 27 -3.43 15.68 -3.21
N PHE A 28 -3.44 14.51 -3.86
CA PHE A 28 -3.38 13.20 -3.20
C PHE A 28 -2.01 12.89 -2.56
N LEU A 29 -0.97 13.65 -2.93
CA LEU A 29 0.41 13.51 -2.44
C LEU A 29 0.89 14.83 -1.82
N SER A 30 -0.04 15.57 -1.21
CA SER A 30 0.29 16.85 -0.57
C SER A 30 1.41 16.64 0.47
N PRO A 31 2.45 17.49 0.48
CA PRO A 31 3.60 17.39 1.38
C PRO A 31 3.23 17.26 2.87
N GLY A 32 2.04 17.68 3.31
CA GLY A 32 1.64 17.61 4.72
C GLY A 32 1.24 16.23 5.27
N THR A 33 1.23 15.15 4.47
CA THR A 33 0.49 13.94 4.87
C THR A 33 1.22 12.95 5.79
N GLY A 34 2.51 13.11 6.16
CA GLY A 34 3.21 12.15 7.04
C GLY A 34 3.35 10.71 6.48
N ILE A 35 2.57 10.35 5.44
CA ILE A 35 2.53 9.04 4.77
C ILE A 35 3.90 8.71 4.17
N LEU A 36 4.63 9.76 3.79
CA LEU A 36 5.88 9.71 3.05
C LEU A 36 7.09 9.33 3.91
N HIS A 37 6.97 9.41 5.23
CA HIS A 37 8.06 9.19 6.17
C HIS A 37 7.59 8.39 7.39
N PHE A 38 7.16 7.16 7.13
CA PHE A 38 6.89 6.19 8.20
C PHE A 38 8.03 5.18 8.29
N LYS A 39 8.91 5.40 9.27
CA LYS A 39 10.02 4.50 9.62
C LYS A 39 9.91 4.16 11.10
N PRO A 40 9.02 3.22 11.48
CA PRO A 40 8.96 2.77 12.87
C PRO A 40 10.32 2.20 13.28
N ASP A 41 10.84 2.69 14.39
CA ASP A 41 12.12 2.26 14.92
C ASP A 41 12.14 0.74 15.09
N GLY A 42 13.19 0.11 14.58
CA GLY A 42 13.36 -1.34 14.64
C GLY A 42 12.75 -2.15 13.49
N VAL A 43 11.91 -1.56 12.62
CA VAL A 43 11.37 -2.28 11.46
C VAL A 43 12.36 -2.26 10.28
N LYS A 44 13.08 -3.37 10.13
CA LYS A 44 14.07 -3.61 9.07
C LYS A 44 14.20 -5.10 8.78
N GLY A 45 14.75 -5.46 7.64
CA GLY A 45 14.90 -6.87 7.26
C GLY A 45 15.59 -7.06 5.92
N ASN A 46 15.60 -8.30 5.43
CA ASN A 46 16.07 -8.59 4.09
C ASN A 46 14.97 -8.27 3.07
N THR A 47 13.75 -8.76 3.28
CA THR A 47 12.67 -8.73 2.28
C THR A 47 11.43 -8.01 2.79
N LEU A 48 10.96 -7.03 2.03
CA LEU A 48 9.64 -6.41 2.17
C LEU A 48 8.76 -6.78 0.97
N ILE A 49 7.51 -7.17 1.22
CA ILE A 49 6.48 -7.30 0.18
C ILE A 49 5.49 -6.17 0.35
N ARG A 50 5.38 -5.29 -0.66
CA ARG A 50 4.35 -4.27 -0.72
C ARG A 50 3.15 -4.81 -1.47
N ILE A 51 1.99 -4.76 -0.82
CA ILE A 51 0.70 -5.20 -1.34
C ILE A 51 -0.15 -3.96 -1.56
N GLY A 52 -0.40 -3.60 -2.81
CA GLY A 52 -1.19 -2.41 -3.13
C GLY A 52 -1.92 -2.48 -4.47
N ALA A 53 -2.56 -1.37 -4.82
CA ALA A 53 -3.49 -1.27 -5.94
C ALA A 53 -2.92 -0.58 -7.18
N GLY A 54 -1.82 0.14 -7.03
CA GLY A 54 -1.39 1.14 -8.00
C GLY A 54 0.13 1.31 -8.08
N PRO A 55 0.63 1.94 -9.15
CA PRO A 55 2.06 2.11 -9.44
C PRO A 55 2.69 3.24 -8.62
N THR A 56 2.35 3.32 -7.34
CA THR A 56 2.89 4.33 -6.43
C THR A 56 4.22 3.85 -5.86
N VAL A 57 5.19 4.75 -5.77
CA VAL A 57 6.53 4.44 -5.24
C VAL A 57 6.82 5.13 -3.91
N PHE A 58 5.99 6.08 -3.51
CA PHE A 58 6.27 6.97 -2.39
C PHE A 58 6.40 6.23 -1.04
N GLU A 59 5.63 5.17 -0.85
CA GLU A 59 5.62 4.29 0.33
C GLU A 59 6.93 3.50 0.46
N LEU A 60 7.63 3.33 -0.67
CA LEU A 60 8.85 2.53 -0.77
C LEU A 60 10.12 3.37 -0.60
N LEU A 61 10.02 4.71 -0.68
CA LEU A 61 11.18 5.60 -0.63
C LEU A 61 11.91 5.51 0.72
N SER A 62 11.17 5.57 1.83
CA SER A 62 11.73 5.35 3.16
C SER A 62 12.08 3.86 3.38
N ALA A 63 11.25 2.94 2.87
CA ALA A 63 11.44 1.52 3.06
C ALA A 63 12.73 0.99 2.43
N CYS A 64 13.16 1.53 1.29
CA CYS A 64 14.38 1.08 0.61
C CYS A 64 15.67 1.34 1.42
N GLU A 65 15.60 2.13 2.49
CA GLU A 65 16.69 2.31 3.46
C GLU A 65 16.81 1.17 4.48
N SER A 66 15.71 0.49 4.77
CA SER A 66 15.62 -0.53 5.83
C SER A 66 15.59 -1.97 5.29
N PHE A 67 15.34 -2.15 3.99
CA PHE A 67 15.19 -3.46 3.36
C PHE A 67 16.15 -3.62 2.18
N LYS A 68 16.72 -4.82 2.04
CA LYS A 68 17.64 -5.17 0.95
C LYS A 68 16.90 -5.44 -0.36
N GLU A 69 15.70 -6.01 -0.25
CA GLU A 69 14.86 -6.41 -1.36
C GLU A 69 13.41 -6.00 -1.12
N ILE A 70 12.80 -5.42 -2.16
CA ILE A 70 11.38 -5.09 -2.20
C ILE A 70 10.74 -5.87 -3.34
N ILE A 71 9.65 -6.57 -3.02
CA ILE A 71 8.73 -7.16 -3.99
C ILE A 71 7.47 -6.32 -3.97
N VAL A 72 7.04 -5.84 -5.14
CA VAL A 72 5.77 -5.10 -5.26
C VAL A 72 4.72 -5.99 -5.88
N THR A 73 3.55 -6.03 -5.28
CA THR A 73 2.36 -6.58 -5.90
C THR A 73 1.34 -5.49 -6.19
N ASN A 74 0.67 -5.62 -7.35
CA ASN A 74 -0.44 -4.76 -7.75
C ASN A 74 -1.65 -5.59 -8.16
N HIS A 75 -2.85 -5.03 -7.99
CA HIS A 75 -4.07 -5.70 -8.39
C HIS A 75 -4.17 -5.98 -9.90
N THR A 76 -3.68 -5.06 -10.72
CA THR A 76 -3.88 -5.06 -12.17
C THR A 76 -2.55 -5.05 -12.90
N ASP A 77 -2.50 -5.73 -14.05
CA ASP A 77 -1.32 -5.73 -14.93
C ASP A 77 -0.92 -4.30 -15.36
N LEU A 78 -1.89 -3.42 -15.62
CA LEU A 78 -1.59 -2.04 -16.01
C LEU A 78 -0.85 -1.26 -14.91
N SER A 79 -1.19 -1.46 -13.63
CA SER A 79 -0.42 -0.90 -12.52
C SER A 79 0.98 -1.51 -12.43
N CYS A 80 1.17 -2.79 -12.76
CA CYS A 80 2.50 -3.39 -12.87
C CYS A 80 3.32 -2.74 -13.99
N GLN A 81 2.72 -2.53 -15.16
CA GLN A 81 3.38 -1.94 -16.33
C GLN A 81 3.84 -0.50 -16.05
N GLU A 82 2.99 0.35 -15.47
CA GLU A 82 3.35 1.73 -15.16
C GLU A 82 4.49 1.84 -14.13
N MET A 83 4.51 0.95 -13.13
CA MET A 83 5.63 0.87 -12.20
C MET A 83 6.92 0.40 -12.89
N GLN A 84 6.82 -0.58 -13.78
CA GLN A 84 7.95 -1.07 -14.57
C GLN A 84 8.55 0.01 -15.48
N LYS A 85 7.71 0.85 -16.11
CA LYS A 85 8.18 2.02 -16.89
C LYS A 85 9.05 2.94 -16.04
N TRP A 86 8.61 3.27 -14.83
CA TRP A 86 9.37 4.12 -13.92
C TRP A 86 10.67 3.46 -13.43
N LEU A 87 10.63 2.16 -13.11
CA LEU A 87 11.81 1.40 -12.69
C LEU A 87 12.88 1.34 -13.78
N LYS A 88 12.46 1.22 -15.05
CA LYS A 88 13.33 1.14 -16.23
C LYS A 88 13.73 2.50 -16.82
N LYS A 89 13.25 3.61 -16.24
CA LYS A 89 13.46 4.98 -16.75
C LYS A 89 12.96 5.16 -18.19
N GLU A 90 11.84 4.52 -18.52
CA GLU A 90 11.25 4.62 -19.85
C GLU A 90 10.66 6.02 -20.10
N PRO A 91 10.75 6.54 -21.34
CA PRO A 91 10.07 7.78 -21.70
C PRO A 91 8.57 7.70 -21.42
N GLY A 92 8.01 8.74 -20.82
CA GLY A 92 6.58 8.79 -20.45
C GLY A 92 6.25 8.15 -19.11
N ALA A 93 7.23 7.61 -18.38
CA ALA A 93 7.04 7.24 -16.97
C ALA A 93 6.65 8.47 -16.13
N PHE A 94 5.82 8.24 -15.10
CA PHE A 94 5.39 9.31 -14.20
C PHE A 94 6.59 9.95 -13.47
N ASP A 95 6.61 11.28 -13.41
CA ASP A 95 7.67 12.02 -12.72
C ASP A 95 7.43 12.05 -11.20
N TRP A 96 8.10 11.13 -10.49
CA TRP A 96 8.10 11.06 -9.04
C TRP A 96 9.11 12.01 -8.36
N THR A 97 9.96 12.72 -9.12
CA THR A 97 11.04 13.54 -8.55
C THR A 97 10.57 14.56 -7.51
N PRO A 98 9.43 15.28 -7.66
CA PRO A 98 8.95 16.20 -6.62
C PRO A 98 8.70 15.50 -5.28
N VAL A 99 8.10 14.31 -5.31
CA VAL A 99 7.82 13.50 -4.12
C VAL A 99 9.11 12.98 -3.51
N VAL A 100 10.03 12.49 -4.34
CA VAL A 100 11.32 11.95 -3.87
C VAL A 100 12.15 13.04 -3.18
N LYS A 101 12.20 14.25 -3.77
CA LYS A 101 12.85 15.41 -3.14
C LYS A 101 12.27 15.70 -1.77
N TYR A 102 10.94 15.66 -1.67
CA TYR A 102 10.27 15.91 -0.39
C TYR A 102 10.59 14.84 0.66
N VAL A 103 10.56 13.55 0.30
CA VAL A 103 10.96 12.48 1.22
C VAL A 103 12.41 12.65 1.67
N CYS A 104 13.32 12.99 0.74
CA CYS A 104 14.71 13.22 1.10
C CYS A 104 14.88 14.45 2.00
N GLU A 105 14.06 15.49 1.84
CA GLU A 105 14.03 16.65 2.75
C GLU A 105 13.61 16.25 4.16
N LEU A 106 12.58 15.41 4.29
CA LEU A 106 12.15 14.85 5.58
C LEU A 106 13.23 13.96 6.22
N GLU A 107 13.97 13.21 5.40
CA GLU A 107 15.12 12.40 5.83
C GLU A 107 16.40 13.23 6.09
N GLY A 108 16.34 14.56 5.93
CA GLY A 108 17.41 15.50 6.30
C GLY A 108 18.34 15.93 5.17
N ASP A 109 18.16 15.46 3.94
CA ASP A 109 18.95 15.89 2.79
C ASP A 109 18.21 15.79 1.45
N ARG A 110 17.49 16.86 1.09
CA ARG A 110 16.77 17.02 -0.17
C ARG A 110 17.62 16.78 -1.42
N LYS A 111 18.95 17.00 -1.37
CA LYS A 111 19.84 16.90 -2.54
C LYS A 111 20.09 15.46 -2.96
N LYS A 112 19.89 14.49 -2.07
CA LYS A 112 20.07 13.05 -2.33
C LYS A 112 18.94 12.39 -3.14
N TRP A 113 17.97 13.16 -3.64
CA TRP A 113 16.82 12.62 -4.36
C TRP A 113 17.19 11.69 -5.51
N ALA A 114 18.24 12.01 -6.29
CA ALA A 114 18.66 11.17 -7.41
C ALA A 114 19.24 9.83 -6.93
N GLU A 115 20.05 9.85 -5.86
CA GLU A 115 20.59 8.64 -5.23
C GLU A 115 19.47 7.76 -4.65
N LYS A 116 18.45 8.40 -4.05
CA LYS A 116 17.26 7.74 -3.50
C LYS A 116 16.47 7.02 -4.58
N GLU A 117 16.19 7.67 -5.72
CA GLU A 117 15.49 7.00 -6.81
C GLU A 117 16.28 5.77 -7.31
N GLU A 118 17.58 5.94 -7.55
CA GLU A 118 18.43 4.85 -8.03
C GLU A 118 18.52 3.70 -7.02
N LYS A 119 18.56 4.03 -5.72
CA LYS A 119 18.52 3.02 -4.66
C LYS A 119 17.21 2.27 -4.68
N LEU A 120 16.07 2.96 -4.71
CA LEU A 120 14.77 2.31 -4.79
C LEU A 120 14.65 1.42 -6.03
N ARG A 121 15.07 1.91 -7.21
CA ARG A 121 15.10 1.11 -8.45
C ARG A 121 15.90 -0.17 -8.32
N ARG A 122 17.06 -0.13 -7.62
CA ARG A 122 17.88 -1.33 -7.36
C ARG A 122 17.29 -2.25 -6.29
N THR A 123 16.61 -1.70 -5.29
CA THR A 123 16.03 -2.45 -4.18
C THR A 123 14.77 -3.21 -4.61
N VAL A 124 13.96 -2.64 -5.51
CA VAL A 124 12.81 -3.34 -6.10
C VAL A 124 13.30 -4.44 -7.04
N LYS A 125 13.01 -5.70 -6.69
CA LYS A 125 13.46 -6.88 -7.46
C LYS A 125 12.39 -7.44 -8.37
N GLN A 126 11.13 -7.32 -7.98
CA GLN A 126 10.00 -7.94 -8.68
C GLN A 126 8.77 -7.03 -8.59
N VAL A 127 7.99 -7.01 -9.67
CA VAL A 127 6.65 -6.40 -9.72
C VAL A 127 5.70 -7.45 -10.28
N LEU A 128 4.68 -7.82 -9.51
CA LEU A 128 3.80 -8.96 -9.81
C LEU A 128 2.33 -8.54 -9.72
N GLU A 129 1.49 -9.15 -10.55
CA GLU A 129 0.04 -9.05 -10.37
C GLU A 129 -0.41 -9.97 -9.23
N CYS A 130 -1.21 -9.44 -8.30
CA CYS A 130 -1.75 -10.19 -7.17
C CYS A 130 -3.14 -9.65 -6.77
N ASP A 131 -4.15 -10.52 -6.86
CA ASP A 131 -5.48 -10.28 -6.30
C ASP A 131 -5.57 -10.92 -4.91
N VAL A 132 -5.48 -10.11 -3.86
CA VAL A 132 -5.52 -10.60 -2.47
C VAL A 132 -6.92 -11.04 -2.01
N THR A 133 -7.98 -10.67 -2.74
CA THR A 133 -9.35 -11.13 -2.46
C THR A 133 -9.58 -12.58 -2.89
N LYS A 134 -8.79 -13.03 -3.88
CA LYS A 134 -8.78 -14.41 -4.35
C LYS A 134 -7.52 -15.04 -3.84
N PHE A 135 -7.61 -15.87 -2.80
CA PHE A 135 -6.46 -16.65 -2.38
C PHE A 135 -5.93 -17.43 -3.60
N ASN A 136 -4.78 -17.01 -4.13
CA ASN A 136 -4.12 -17.65 -5.24
C ASN A 136 -2.88 -18.36 -4.70
N PRO A 137 -3.00 -19.64 -4.27
CA PRO A 137 -1.90 -20.35 -3.65
C PRO A 137 -0.65 -20.39 -4.54
N VAL A 138 -0.77 -20.28 -5.86
CA VAL A 138 0.38 -20.28 -6.78
C VAL A 138 1.18 -18.98 -6.66
N THR A 139 0.51 -17.82 -6.70
CA THR A 139 1.17 -16.51 -6.53
C THR A 139 1.70 -16.32 -5.12
N PHE A 140 0.98 -16.81 -4.11
CA PHE A 140 1.40 -16.68 -2.72
C PHE A 140 2.49 -17.69 -2.33
N ALA A 141 2.48 -18.91 -2.87
CA ALA A 141 3.52 -19.92 -2.61
C ALA A 141 4.82 -19.68 -3.37
N SER A 142 4.79 -18.91 -4.47
CA SER A 142 6.02 -18.52 -5.18
C SER A 142 6.76 -17.37 -4.51
N LEU A 143 6.11 -16.65 -3.59
CA LEU A 143 6.72 -15.57 -2.83
C LEU A 143 7.48 -16.12 -1.61
N PRO A 144 8.72 -15.69 -1.37
CA PRO A 144 9.42 -16.06 -0.15
C PRO A 144 8.71 -15.43 1.06
N PRO A 145 8.72 -16.09 2.23
CA PRO A 145 8.29 -15.44 3.46
C PRO A 145 9.07 -14.14 3.68
N ALA A 146 8.34 -13.05 3.90
CA ALA A 146 8.92 -11.71 4.06
C ALA A 146 9.22 -11.40 5.53
N ASP A 147 10.19 -10.50 5.73
CA ASP A 147 10.46 -9.91 7.06
C ASP A 147 9.46 -8.79 7.37
N CYS A 148 8.89 -8.17 6.33
CA CYS A 148 7.88 -7.13 6.45
C CYS A 148 6.85 -7.19 5.33
N LEU A 149 5.58 -6.94 5.67
CA LEU A 149 4.51 -6.65 4.73
C LEU A 149 4.13 -5.18 4.84
N LEU A 150 3.91 -4.54 3.70
CA LEU A 150 3.41 -3.16 3.63
C LEU A 150 2.09 -3.14 2.85
N LEU A 151 1.00 -2.79 3.52
CA LEU A 151 -0.33 -2.67 2.93
C LEU A 151 -0.72 -1.19 2.89
N SER A 152 -0.86 -0.63 1.70
CA SER A 152 -1.26 0.77 1.55
C SER A 152 -2.60 0.90 0.84
N GLN A 153 -3.56 1.48 1.58
CA GLN A 153 -4.87 2.03 1.18
C GLN A 153 -5.75 1.16 0.27
N TYR A 154 -5.38 -0.09 0.06
CA TYR A 154 -5.93 -0.92 -1.01
C TYR A 154 -7.07 -1.82 -0.55
N LEU A 155 -6.92 -2.49 0.61
CA LEU A 155 -7.91 -3.47 1.05
C LEU A 155 -9.32 -2.86 1.21
N GLY A 156 -9.43 -1.62 1.67
CA GLY A 156 -10.72 -0.94 1.76
C GLY A 156 -11.42 -0.76 0.41
N ALA A 157 -10.68 -0.55 -0.67
CA ALA A 157 -11.24 -0.33 -2.01
C ALA A 157 -11.67 -1.63 -2.72
N ILE A 158 -11.16 -2.80 -2.30
CA ILE A 158 -11.45 -4.09 -2.95
C ILE A 158 -12.28 -5.06 -2.10
N CYS A 159 -12.28 -4.90 -0.78
CA CYS A 159 -13.09 -5.71 0.11
C CYS A 159 -14.50 -5.14 0.17
N LYS A 160 -15.48 -5.97 -0.20
CA LYS A 160 -16.90 -5.58 -0.21
C LYS A 160 -17.52 -5.46 1.19
N ASP A 161 -16.91 -6.12 2.17
CA ASP A 161 -17.39 -6.20 3.55
C ASP A 161 -16.23 -6.55 4.50
N LEU A 162 -16.48 -6.44 5.81
CA LEU A 162 -15.49 -6.74 6.84
C LEU A 162 -15.06 -8.21 6.85
N SER A 163 -15.91 -9.14 6.39
CA SER A 163 -15.59 -10.56 6.31
C SER A 163 -14.52 -10.82 5.25
N THR A 164 -14.69 -10.25 4.05
CA THR A 164 -13.70 -10.30 2.97
C THR A 164 -12.41 -9.58 3.34
N TYR A 165 -12.49 -8.50 4.12
CA TYR A 165 -11.32 -7.80 4.66
C TYR A 165 -10.51 -8.68 5.62
N ARG A 166 -11.17 -9.31 6.60
CA ARG A 166 -10.55 -10.26 7.53
C ARG A 166 -9.92 -11.45 6.81
N ALA A 167 -10.62 -12.01 5.81
CA ALA A 167 -10.08 -13.10 5.00
C ALA A 167 -8.84 -12.67 4.21
N ALA A 168 -8.84 -11.48 3.61
CA ALA A 168 -7.68 -10.93 2.91
C ALA A 168 -6.50 -10.72 3.87
N LEU A 169 -6.74 -10.19 5.08
CA LEU A 169 -5.71 -10.04 6.12
C LEU A 169 -5.09 -11.38 6.53
N LYS A 170 -5.90 -12.43 6.65
CA LYS A 170 -5.42 -13.78 6.93
C LYS A 170 -4.59 -14.36 5.78
N ASN A 171 -4.98 -14.09 4.54
CA ASN A 171 -4.21 -14.51 3.37
C ASN A 171 -2.84 -13.84 3.33
N VAL A 172 -2.79 -12.52 3.54
CA VAL A 172 -1.51 -11.81 3.54
C VAL A 172 -0.63 -12.23 4.71
N SER A 173 -1.20 -12.55 5.88
CA SER A 173 -0.40 -12.99 7.04
C SER A 173 0.41 -14.25 6.75
N SER A 174 -0.03 -15.11 5.82
CA SER A 174 0.72 -16.29 5.38
C SER A 174 2.06 -15.96 4.70
N LEU A 175 2.20 -14.77 4.11
CA LEU A 175 3.44 -14.31 3.47
C LEU A 175 4.49 -13.82 4.46
N LEU A 176 4.14 -13.64 5.73
CA LEU A 176 5.03 -13.06 6.72
C LEU A 176 5.65 -14.14 7.60
N LYS A 177 6.95 -14.02 7.85
CA LYS A 177 7.66 -14.88 8.81
C LYS A 177 7.09 -14.72 10.22
N PRO A 178 7.17 -15.74 11.08
CA PRO A 178 7.01 -15.55 12.51
C PRO A 178 7.95 -14.45 13.02
N GLY A 179 7.45 -13.53 13.84
CA GLY A 179 8.19 -12.35 14.30
C GLY A 179 8.39 -11.23 13.27
N GLY A 180 7.89 -11.39 12.04
CA GLY A 180 7.91 -10.33 11.03
C GLY A 180 6.91 -9.21 11.32
N HIS A 181 7.02 -8.10 10.58
CA HIS A 181 6.19 -6.90 10.78
C HIS A 181 5.15 -6.70 9.69
N LEU A 182 3.98 -6.22 10.08
CA LEU A 182 2.93 -5.71 9.22
C LEU A 182 2.85 -4.19 9.40
N LEU A 183 3.04 -3.46 8.30
CA LEU A 183 2.82 -2.02 8.21
C LEU A 183 1.56 -1.77 7.40
N MET A 184 0.62 -1.02 7.96
CA MET A 184 -0.60 -0.63 7.24
C MET A 184 -0.77 0.88 7.24
N VAL A 185 -1.10 1.43 6.07
CA VAL A 185 -1.56 2.81 5.89
C VAL A 185 -2.98 2.75 5.36
N ILE A 186 -3.96 3.24 6.10
CA ILE A 186 -5.38 3.05 5.77
C ILE A 186 -6.14 4.37 5.91
N THR A 187 -7.07 4.65 5.01
CA THR A 187 -8.01 5.75 5.19
C THR A 187 -9.16 5.31 6.09
N MET A 188 -9.36 6.00 7.21
CA MET A 188 -10.34 5.64 8.23
C MET A 188 -11.70 6.30 7.97
N LYS A 189 -12.80 5.58 8.26
CA LYS A 189 -14.18 6.06 8.09
C LYS A 189 -14.49 6.62 6.69
N CYS A 190 -13.87 6.04 5.66
CA CYS A 190 -14.12 6.38 4.27
C CYS A 190 -15.13 5.41 3.65
N SER A 191 -16.25 5.93 3.13
CA SER A 191 -17.25 5.13 2.40
C SER A 191 -17.05 5.14 0.88
N HIS A 192 -16.35 6.14 0.35
CA HIS A 192 -16.10 6.29 -1.08
C HIS A 192 -15.00 7.31 -1.36
N PHE A 193 -14.40 7.22 -2.55
CA PHE A 193 -13.47 8.21 -3.09
C PHE A 193 -13.80 8.54 -4.54
N VAL A 194 -13.36 9.70 -5.03
CA VAL A 194 -13.63 10.17 -6.40
C VAL A 194 -12.34 10.22 -7.22
N ILE A 195 -12.38 9.64 -8.41
CA ILE A 195 -11.31 9.75 -9.41
C ILE A 195 -11.93 10.11 -10.76
N ASP A 196 -11.45 11.18 -11.40
CA ASP A 196 -11.94 11.67 -12.69
C ASP A 196 -13.48 11.69 -12.75
N GLN A 197 -14.11 12.31 -11.75
CA GLN A 197 -15.57 12.44 -11.58
C GLN A 197 -16.32 11.14 -11.27
N ASN A 198 -15.65 9.99 -11.24
CA ASN A 198 -16.27 8.71 -10.90
C ASN A 198 -16.11 8.42 -9.41
N LYS A 199 -17.21 8.06 -8.77
CA LYS A 199 -17.26 7.68 -7.35
C LYS A 199 -17.07 6.18 -7.20
N PHE A 200 -16.09 5.78 -6.39
CA PHE A 200 -15.75 4.40 -6.11
C PHE A 200 -16.04 4.08 -4.64
N PRO A 201 -16.70 2.95 -4.34
CA PRO A 201 -16.96 2.57 -2.97
C PRO A 201 -15.67 2.17 -2.25
N CYS A 202 -15.65 2.39 -0.94
CA CYS A 202 -14.61 1.92 -0.04
C CYS A 202 -15.29 1.34 1.20
N LEU A 203 -14.69 0.29 1.77
CA LEU A 203 -15.13 -0.28 3.03
C LEU A 203 -14.94 0.75 4.14
N PHE A 204 -16.04 1.14 4.76
CA PHE A 204 -16.02 1.98 5.94
C PHE A 204 -15.39 1.20 7.11
N LEU A 205 -14.22 1.65 7.57
CA LEU A 205 -13.47 1.03 8.64
C LEU A 205 -13.37 1.96 9.84
N GLU A 206 -13.87 1.49 10.98
CA GLU A 206 -13.63 2.07 12.29
C GLU A 206 -12.34 1.51 12.89
N LYS A 207 -11.78 2.24 13.86
CA LYS A 207 -10.53 1.88 14.52
C LYS A 207 -10.63 0.49 15.16
N GLU A 208 -11.71 0.26 15.89
CA GLU A 208 -11.98 -0.95 16.65
C GLU A 208 -12.11 -2.15 15.73
N CYS A 209 -12.84 -2.00 14.61
CA CYS A 209 -12.97 -3.04 13.60
C CYS A 209 -11.62 -3.42 12.97
N LEU A 210 -10.75 -2.44 12.71
CA LEU A 210 -9.43 -2.69 12.16
C LEU A 210 -8.52 -3.40 13.17
N GLU A 211 -8.53 -2.96 14.44
CA GLU A 211 -7.76 -3.61 15.50
C GLU A 211 -8.15 -5.07 15.68
N GLU A 212 -9.46 -5.35 15.72
CA GLU A 212 -9.98 -6.71 15.81
C GLU A 212 -9.54 -7.55 14.62
N ALA A 213 -9.71 -7.04 13.39
CA ALA A 213 -9.34 -7.77 12.19
C ALA A 213 -7.84 -8.10 12.12
N VAL A 214 -6.98 -7.19 12.59
CA VAL A 214 -5.53 -7.42 12.67
C VAL A 214 -5.19 -8.46 13.73
N LYS A 215 -5.80 -8.39 14.92
CA LYS A 215 -5.60 -9.38 16.00
C LYS A 215 -6.07 -10.77 15.57
N GLU A 216 -7.24 -10.87 14.96
CA GLU A 216 -7.79 -12.13 14.43
C GLU A 216 -6.91 -12.76 13.33
N ALA A 217 -6.15 -11.94 12.60
CA ALA A 217 -5.19 -12.40 11.59
C ALA A 217 -3.87 -12.92 12.20
N GLY A 218 -3.73 -12.89 13.54
CA GLY A 218 -2.59 -13.44 14.28
C GLY A 218 -1.46 -12.44 14.54
N PHE A 219 -1.79 -11.16 14.61
CA PHE A 219 -0.83 -10.09 14.85
C PHE A 219 -1.04 -9.40 16.21
N ASP A 220 0.08 -9.07 16.85
CA ASP A 220 0.12 -8.20 18.01
C ASP A 220 0.36 -6.75 17.54
N ILE A 221 -0.57 -5.84 17.87
CA ILE A 221 -0.46 -4.43 17.47
C ILE A 221 0.57 -3.75 18.36
N LEU A 222 1.60 -3.17 17.74
CA LEU A 222 2.69 -2.45 18.40
C LEU A 222 2.43 -0.94 18.45
N ALA A 223 1.84 -0.39 17.39
CA ALA A 223 1.47 1.02 17.29
C ALA A 223 0.24 1.17 16.39
N PHE A 224 -0.66 2.08 16.76
CA PHE A 224 -1.78 2.51 15.95
C PHE A 224 -2.02 4.00 16.19
N GLU A 225 -1.66 4.81 15.20
CA GLU A 225 -1.90 6.24 15.18
C GLU A 225 -2.94 6.60 14.11
N VAL A 226 -3.81 7.56 14.41
CA VAL A 226 -4.73 8.17 13.44
C VAL A 226 -4.38 9.63 13.33
N THR A 227 -4.06 10.06 12.13
CA THR A 227 -3.75 11.46 11.83
C THR A 227 -4.94 12.12 11.16
N PRO A 228 -5.38 13.31 11.62
CA PRO A 228 -6.51 14.06 11.05
C PRO A 228 -6.08 14.78 9.76
N ILE A 229 -5.51 14.02 8.84
CA ILE A 229 -5.09 14.52 7.55
C ILE A 229 -6.31 14.47 6.67
N CYS A 230 -6.83 15.63 6.31
CA CYS A 230 -8.01 15.73 5.47
C CYS A 230 -7.57 15.95 4.02
N TYR A 231 -7.88 14.99 3.15
CA TYR A 231 -7.97 15.30 1.73
C TYR A 231 -9.14 16.27 1.50
N PRO A 232 -9.15 17.02 0.38
CA PRO A 232 -10.27 17.87 0.03
C PRO A 232 -11.60 17.08 0.05
N SER A 233 -12.62 17.61 0.71
CA SER A 233 -13.93 16.95 0.85
C SER A 233 -14.62 16.65 -0.48
N SER A 234 -14.24 17.37 -1.55
CA SER A 234 -14.67 17.09 -2.92
C SER A 234 -14.18 15.76 -3.47
N LEU A 235 -13.15 15.16 -2.87
CA LEU A 235 -12.50 13.93 -3.33
C LEU A 235 -12.83 12.73 -2.46
N ILE A 236 -12.94 12.95 -1.14
CA ILE A 236 -13.12 11.87 -0.17
C ILE A 236 -13.62 12.45 1.15
N GLU A 237 -14.60 11.76 1.75
CA GLU A 237 -15.07 12.03 3.10
C GLU A 237 -14.51 10.94 4.02
N HIS A 238 -13.69 11.35 4.99
CA HIS A 238 -13.00 10.45 5.89
C HIS A 238 -12.59 11.15 7.19
N GLU A 239 -12.31 10.38 8.25
CA GLU A 239 -11.87 10.92 9.54
C GLU A 239 -10.37 11.23 9.55
N GLY A 240 -9.60 10.47 8.78
CA GLY A 240 -8.15 10.64 8.72
C GLY A 240 -7.45 9.47 8.06
N ILE A 241 -6.14 9.42 8.25
CA ILE A 241 -5.27 8.35 7.78
C ILE A 241 -4.64 7.69 8.99
N SER A 242 -4.76 6.37 9.08
CA SER A 242 -4.13 5.58 10.12
C SER A 242 -2.81 4.97 9.68
N TYR A 243 -1.92 4.84 10.66
CA TYR A 243 -0.68 4.10 10.60
C TYR A 243 -0.73 3.00 11.65
N LEU A 244 -0.62 1.76 11.20
CA LEU A 244 -0.61 0.60 12.08
C LEU A 244 0.67 -0.20 11.87
N VAL A 245 1.33 -0.50 12.98
CA VAL A 245 2.46 -1.45 13.05
C VAL A 245 2.01 -2.61 13.90
N ALA A 246 2.16 -3.81 13.38
CA ALA A 246 1.92 -5.03 14.13
C ALA A 246 3.01 -6.06 13.86
N SER A 247 3.21 -6.98 14.80
CA SER A 247 4.13 -8.11 14.64
C SER A 247 3.35 -9.42 14.59
N LYS A 248 3.75 -10.35 13.73
CA LYS A 248 3.20 -11.70 13.74
C LYS A 248 3.82 -12.50 14.88
N GLY A 249 3.00 -13.23 15.63
CA GLY A 249 3.47 -14.07 16.73
C GLY A 249 4.63 -14.98 16.30
N LYS A 250 5.62 -15.19 17.17
CA LYS A 250 6.87 -15.91 16.86
C LYS A 250 6.68 -17.41 16.59
N GLY A 251 5.48 -17.96 16.77
CA GLY A 251 5.28 -19.41 16.83
C GLY A 251 6.00 -19.99 18.07
N LYS A 252 5.67 -21.23 18.45
CA LYS A 252 6.55 -21.95 19.39
C LYS A 252 7.81 -22.33 18.62
N GLU A 253 8.97 -22.01 19.17
CA GLU A 253 10.21 -22.67 18.77
C GLU A 253 10.06 -24.14 19.19
N ASP A 254 9.97 -25.04 18.22
CA ASP A 254 10.04 -26.49 18.44
C ASP A 254 11.51 -26.91 18.62
#